data_AF-A0A261R2J4-F1
#
_entry.id   AF-A0A261R2J4-F1
#
_cell.length_a   1.000
_cell.length_b   1.000
_cell.length_c   1.000
_cell.angle_alpha   90.00
_cell.angle_beta   90.00
_cell.angle_gamma   90.00
#
_symmetry.space_group_name_H-M   'P 1'
#
loop_
_entity.id
_entity.type
_entity.pdbx_description
1 polymer ?
#
loop_
_entity_poly.entity_id
_entity_poly.type
_entity_poly.pdbx_seq_one_letter_code
_entity_poly.pdbx_strand_id
1 'polypeptide(L)' 'MPPGTDVDRLARFYVTVQQGMSIQARDGADRAMLEEIARSALAAWGRLTATPAGRQDAHS' A
#
# COMPACT_ATOMS: atom_id res chain seq x y z
N MET A 1 10.50 -5.74 -10.25
CA MET A 1 10.52 -5.20 -8.87
C MET A 1 11.96 -4.88 -8.51
N PRO A 2 12.28 -3.71 -7.94
CA PRO A 2 13.62 -3.40 -7.46
C PRO A 2 14.14 -4.46 -6.47
N PRO A 3 15.46 -4.73 -6.44
CA PRO A 3 16.06 -5.60 -5.43
C PRO A 3 15.75 -5.09 -4.01
N GLY A 4 15.36 -5.98 -3.11
CA GLY A 4 15.00 -5.62 -1.73
C GLY A 4 13.57 -5.09 -1.56
N THR A 5 12.72 -5.18 -2.59
CA THR A 5 11.29 -4.92 -2.43
C THR A 5 10.68 -5.93 -1.47
N ASP A 6 10.09 -5.46 -0.37
CA ASP A 6 9.36 -6.29 0.59
C ASP A 6 7.94 -6.58 0.04
N VAL A 7 7.83 -7.68 -0.69
CA VAL A 7 6.57 -8.12 -1.33
C VAL A 7 5.49 -8.42 -0.30
N ASP A 8 5.85 -8.98 0.85
CA ASP A 8 4.89 -9.33 1.90
C ASP A 8 4.30 -8.07 2.54
N ARG A 9 5.11 -7.03 2.75
CA ARG A 9 4.63 -5.72 3.20
C ARG A 9 3.70 -5.08 2.18
N LEU A 10 4.02 -5.14 0.89
CA LEU A 10 3.15 -4.63 -0.17
C LEU A 10 1.80 -5.36 -0.19
N ALA A 11 1.83 -6.69 -0.12
CA ALA A 11 0.63 -7.51 -0.09
C ALA A 11 -0.26 -7.15 1.09
N ARG A 12 0.30 -7.05 2.30
CA ARG A 12 -0.46 -6.64 3.51
C ARG A 12 -1.08 -5.26 3.36
N PHE A 13 -0.37 -4.30 2.78
CA PHE A 13 -0.90 -2.96 2.53
C PHE A 13 -2.14 -3.00 1.62
N TYR A 14 -2.03 -3.62 0.44
CA TYR A 14 -3.14 -3.65 -0.51
C TYR A 14 -4.31 -4.53 -0.04
N VAL A 15 -4.06 -5.62 0.67
CA VAL A 15 -5.12 -6.40 1.33
C VAL A 15 -5.86 -5.52 2.33
N THR A 16 -5.16 -4.75 3.16
CA THR A 16 -5.78 -3.84 4.14
C THR A 16 -6.64 -2.78 3.45
N VAL A 17 -6.13 -2.15 2.39
CA VAL A 17 -6.88 -1.17 1.58
C VAL A 17 -8.14 -1.81 1.00
N GLN A 18 -8.04 -2.99 0.41
CA GLN A 18 -9.18 -3.69 -0.19
C GLN A 18 -10.24 -4.07 0.84
N GLN A 19 -9.83 -4.53 2.02
CA GLN A 19 -10.76 -4.85 3.11
C GLN A 19 -11.47 -3.59 3.62
N GLY A 20 -10.74 -2.49 3.80
CA GLY A 20 -11.32 -1.19 4.17
C GLY A 20 -12.35 -0.68 3.16
N MET A 21 -12.03 -0.76 1.86
CA MET A 21 -12.98 -0.40 0.80
C MET A 21 -14.23 -1.30 0.82
N SER A 22 -14.08 -2.59 1.11
CA SER A 22 -15.22 -3.51 1.21
C SER A 22 -16.15 -3.16 2.38
N ILE A 23 -15.60 -2.72 3.50
CA ILE A 23 -16.38 -2.24 4.66
C ILE A 23 -17.12 -0.95 4.28
N GLN A 24 -16.43 0.04 3.73
CA GLN A 24 -17.07 1.31 3.35
C GLN A 24 -18.14 1.14 2.27
N ALA A 25 -17.94 0.25 1.30
CA ALA A 25 -18.95 -0.07 0.30
C ALA A 25 -20.22 -0.66 0.92
N ARG A 26 -20.07 -1.54 1.93
CA ARG A 26 -21.20 -2.10 2.68
C ARG A 26 -21.93 -1.04 3.50
N ASP A 27 -21.19 -0.06 4.01
CA ASP A 27 -21.74 1.08 4.77
C ASP A 27 -22.37 2.16 3.87
N GLY A 28 -22.35 1.98 2.54
CA GLY A 28 -23.02 2.86 1.59
C GLY A 28 -22.16 3.97 1.00
N ALA A 29 -20.83 3.87 1.10
CA ALA A 29 -19.93 4.79 0.40
C ALA A 29 -20.19 4.77 -1.11
N ASP A 30 -20.21 5.95 -1.73
CA ASP A 30 -20.39 6.04 -3.16
C ASP A 30 -19.16 5.52 -3.92
N ARG A 31 -19.37 5.20 -5.20
CA ARG A 31 -18.31 4.66 -6.06
C ARG A 31 -17.15 5.65 -6.22
N ALA A 32 -17.43 6.95 -6.31
CA ALA A 32 -16.39 7.95 -6.52
C ALA A 32 -15.40 7.97 -5.35
N MET A 33 -15.92 7.90 -4.12
CA MET A 33 -15.13 7.82 -2.89
C MET A 33 -14.21 6.59 -2.87
N LEU A 34 -14.74 5.41 -3.22
CA LEU A 34 -13.93 4.19 -3.30
C LEU A 34 -12.84 4.29 -4.39
N GLU A 35 -13.15 4.93 -5.51
CA GLU A 35 -12.17 5.21 -6.56
C GLU A 35 -11.07 6.18 -6.10
N GLU A 36 -11.40 7.16 -5.24
CA GLU A 36 -10.39 8.06 -4.65
C GLU A 36 -9.42 7.31 -3.75
N ILE A 37 -9.92 6.36 -2.97
CA ILE A 37 -9.11 5.49 -2.09
C ILE A 37 -8.18 4.62 -2.95
N ALA A 38 -8.72 3.98 -3.99
CA ALA A 38 -7.92 3.18 -4.92
C ALA A 38 -6.83 4.01 -5.62
N ARG A 39 -7.18 5.20 -6.11
CA ARG A 39 -6.21 6.13 -6.72
C ARG A 39 -5.12 6.53 -5.74
N SER A 40 -5.47 6.82 -4.48
CA SER A 40 -4.51 7.17 -3.44
C SER A 40 -3.56 6.01 -3.12
N ALA A 41 -4.07 4.78 -3.03
CA ALA A 41 -3.27 3.59 -2.81
C ALA A 41 -2.32 3.29 -3.98
N LEU A 42 -2.76 3.51 -5.23
CA LEU A 42 -1.91 3.37 -6.42
C LEU A 42 -0.86 4.48 -6.50
N ALA A 43 -1.20 5.72 -6.13
CA ALA A 43 -0.25 6.83 -6.06
C ALA A 43 0.88 6.59 -5.03
N ALA A 44 0.63 5.78 -4.00
CA ALA A 44 1.64 5.38 -3.03
C ALA A 44 2.63 4.31 -3.55
N TRP A 45 2.32 3.61 -4.65
CA TRP A 45 3.08 2.47 -5.17
C TRP A 45 4.58 2.74 -5.29
N GLY A 46 4.96 3.88 -5.88
CA GLY A 46 6.37 4.24 -6.09
C GLY A 46 7.15 4.35 -4.78
N ARG A 47 6.51 4.88 -3.72
CA ARG A 47 7.14 4.97 -2.38
C ARG A 47 7.19 3.62 -1.68
N LEU A 48 6.18 2.77 -1.87
CA LEU A 48 6.10 1.46 -1.21
C LEU A 48 7.04 0.42 -1.85
N THR A 49 7.34 0.56 -3.13
CA THR A 49 8.26 -0.31 -3.88
C THR A 49 9.71 0.20 -3.90
N ALA A 50 9.95 1.41 -3.43
CA ALA A 50 11.30 1.92 -3.26
C ALA A 50 12.04 1.09 -2.20
N THR A 51 13.20 0.55 -2.57
CA THR A 51 14.11 -0.07 -1.62
C THR A 51 14.46 0.96 -0.54
N PRO A 52 14.24 0.68 0.75
CA PRO A 52 14.72 1.57 1.80
C PRO A 52 16.24 1.71 1.62
N ALA A 53 16.73 2.93 1.43
CA ALA A 53 18.16 3.20 1.44
C ALA A 53 18.73 2.59 2.74
N GLY A 54 19.76 1.75 2.58
CA GLY A 54 20.12 0.70 3.51
C GLY A 54 20.14 1.11 4.99
N ARG A 55 19.62 0.22 5.84
CA ARG A 55 20.09 0.09 7.22
C ARG A 55 21.47 -0.60 7.18
N GLN A 56 22.46 0.12 6.68
CA GLN A 56 23.85 0.04 7.10
C GLN A 56 23.96 1.29 7.97
N ASP A 57 24.00 1.20 9.30
CA ASP A 57 25.25 1.19 10.08
C ASP A 57 25.04 0.58 11.48
N ALA A 58 26.14 0.06 12.03
CA ALA A 58 26.43 -0.17 13.46
C ALA A 58 25.73 -1.33 14.21
N HIS A 59 26.34 -2.52 14.11
CA HIS A 59 26.98 -3.16 15.26
C HIS A 59 28.13 -4.03 14.73
N SER A 60 29.33 -3.45 14.74
CA SER A 60 30.60 -4.19 14.79
C SER A 60 30.94 -4.46 16.25
#